data_AF-A0A0A1VIF3-F1
#
_entry.id   AF-A0A0A1VIF3-F1
#
_cell.length_a   1.000
_cell.length_b   1.000
_cell.length_c   1.000
_cell.angle_alpha   90.00
_cell.angle_beta   90.00
_cell.angle_gamma   90.00
#
_symmetry.space_group_name_H-M   'P 1'
#
loop_
_entity.id
_entity.type
_entity.pdbx_description
1 polymer ?
#
loop_
_entity_poly.entity_id
_entity_poly.type
_entity_poly.pdbx_seq_one_letter_code
_entity_poly.pdbx_strand_id
1 'polypeptide(L)'
;MLSGAPALAALLGLGGAWLVWRERGATLRARAAGAGALLGLVLASAALAWALGLWDWRVVSADDAKEWHSLLRLFTWFSWPAWPLALWTLWRWRHQITSRAWHRHLLLPLWFALVAALATLTTRPADRALLLGLPAFAVLAAFALPTLRRSISALIDWFTLLFFSISAIAIWVIWVAVQTGVPAKPAANVAKLAPGYAPAFSLLAFGVALAATLAWCALVWWRAARNRAAIWKSLVLPASGATLGWLLLMTLWLPLLDYGRSFAPQVARVTAALDAAGARGCVAGYGLSRAQTAALAFHGGLDMVAPAQAQACGWVVADAAAEPPVRAVLPPGQWRKVASATRPTERTDRLLILQRVMDETPP
;
A
#
# COMPACT_ATOMS: atom_id res chain seq x y z
N MET A 1 -18.93 -15.27 -12.62
CA MET A 1 -17.58 -15.35 -13.24
C MET A 1 -16.86 -14.04 -13.02
N LEU A 2 -16.23 -13.83 -11.86
CA LEU A 2 -15.38 -12.64 -11.67
C LEU A 2 -14.02 -13.07 -11.14
N SER A 3 -13.11 -13.32 -12.08
CA SER A 3 -11.68 -13.20 -11.79
C SER A 3 -11.37 -11.72 -11.69
N GLY A 4 -10.85 -11.28 -10.54
CA GLY A 4 -10.87 -9.85 -10.15
C GLY A 4 -10.32 -8.89 -11.21
N ALA A 5 -9.18 -9.20 -11.83
CA ALA A 5 -8.54 -8.33 -12.83
C ALA A 5 -9.21 -8.36 -14.22
N PRO A 6 -9.42 -9.53 -14.88
CA PRO A 6 -10.04 -9.57 -16.20
C PRO A 6 -11.52 -9.15 -16.19
N ALA A 7 -12.25 -9.43 -15.11
CA ALA A 7 -13.63 -8.97 -14.99
C ALA A 7 -13.72 -7.44 -14.79
N LEU A 8 -12.80 -6.85 -14.01
CA LEU A 8 -12.68 -5.39 -13.89
C LEU A 8 -12.35 -4.74 -15.24
N ALA A 9 -11.38 -5.29 -15.98
CA ALA A 9 -11.01 -4.79 -17.31
C ALA A 9 -12.20 -4.84 -18.29
N ALA A 10 -12.96 -5.94 -18.28
CA ALA A 10 -14.16 -6.07 -19.10
C ALA A 10 -15.25 -5.06 -18.70
N LEU A 11 -15.55 -4.90 -17.41
CA LEU A 11 -16.58 -3.96 -16.93
C LEU A 11 -16.21 -2.49 -17.22
N LEU A 12 -14.94 -2.13 -17.00
CA LEU A 12 -14.42 -0.78 -17.30
C LEU A 12 -14.45 -0.52 -18.81
N GLY A 13 -13.98 -1.47 -19.62
CA GLY A 13 -13.92 -1.34 -21.07
C GLY A 13 -15.30 -1.32 -21.74
N LEU A 14 -16.24 -2.16 -21.28
CA LEU A 14 -17.62 -2.17 -21.78
C LEU A 14 -18.34 -0.85 -21.47
N GLY A 15 -18.21 -0.34 -20.24
CA GLY A 15 -18.79 0.96 -19.89
C GLY A 15 -18.12 2.12 -20.63
N GLY A 16 -16.80 2.06 -20.86
CA GLY A 16 -16.09 3.00 -21.71
C GLY A 16 -16.61 3.01 -23.16
N ALA A 17 -16.77 1.83 -23.77
CA ALA A 17 -17.31 1.68 -25.11
C ALA A 17 -18.76 2.20 -25.22
N TRP A 18 -19.59 1.93 -24.22
CA TRP A 18 -20.95 2.43 -24.17
C TRP A 18 -21.02 3.97 -24.04
N LEU A 19 -20.16 4.57 -23.22
CA LEU A 19 -20.05 6.02 -23.10
C LEU A 19 -19.59 6.70 -24.40
N VAL A 20 -18.65 6.09 -25.13
CA VAL A 20 -18.21 6.56 -26.46
C VAL A 20 -19.34 6.48 -27.48
N TRP A 21 -20.11 5.39 -27.48
CA TRP A 21 -21.26 5.23 -28.37
C TRP A 21 -22.35 6.29 -28.14
N ARG A 22 -22.59 6.65 -26.87
CA ARG A 22 -23.62 7.62 -26.47
C ARG A 22 -23.19 9.10 -26.60
N GLU A 23 -21.95 9.37 -26.98
CA GLU A 23 -21.43 10.73 -27.14
C GLU A 23 -22.29 11.56 -28.10
N ARG A 24 -22.59 12.82 -27.76
CA ARG A 24 -23.28 13.77 -28.65
C ARG A 24 -22.26 14.79 -29.15
N GLY A 25 -22.11 14.90 -30.46
CA GLY A 25 -21.20 15.86 -31.11
C GLY A 25 -20.18 15.23 -32.07
N ALA A 26 -19.79 13.97 -31.86
CA ALA A 26 -18.94 13.22 -32.79
C ALA A 26 -19.75 12.65 -33.97
N THR A 27 -19.14 12.40 -35.13
CA THR A 27 -19.80 11.72 -36.26
C THR A 27 -20.09 10.25 -35.92
N LEU A 28 -21.12 9.65 -36.55
CA LEU A 28 -21.48 8.24 -36.35
C LEU A 28 -20.28 7.30 -36.58
N ARG A 29 -19.47 7.57 -37.60
CA ARG A 29 -18.24 6.80 -37.89
C ARG A 29 -17.21 6.89 -36.77
N ALA A 30 -16.98 8.08 -36.21
CA ALA A 30 -16.03 8.25 -35.11
C ALA A 30 -16.48 7.51 -33.84
N ARG A 31 -17.78 7.56 -33.52
CA ARG A 31 -18.35 6.82 -32.37
C ARG A 31 -18.25 5.31 -32.56
N ALA A 32 -18.61 4.81 -33.75
CA ALA A 32 -18.54 3.39 -34.08
C ALA A 32 -17.09 2.88 -34.06
N ALA A 33 -16.15 3.62 -34.64
CA ALA A 33 -14.73 3.27 -34.64
C ALA A 33 -14.15 3.26 -33.21
N GLY A 34 -14.44 4.28 -32.40
CA GLY A 34 -13.96 4.37 -31.02
C GLY A 34 -14.56 3.28 -30.11
N ALA A 35 -15.87 3.03 -30.20
CA ALA A 35 -16.51 1.96 -29.44
C ALA A 35 -16.04 0.57 -29.92
N GLY A 36 -15.88 0.37 -31.23
CA GLY A 36 -15.37 -0.86 -31.81
C GLY A 36 -13.93 -1.16 -31.39
N ALA A 37 -13.05 -0.16 -31.37
CA ALA A 37 -11.68 -0.32 -30.90
C ALA A 37 -11.62 -0.71 -29.42
N LEU A 38 -12.44 -0.09 -28.55
CA LEU A 38 -12.52 -0.44 -27.14
C LEU A 38 -13.06 -1.85 -26.92
N LEU A 39 -14.10 -2.25 -27.67
CA LEU A 39 -14.63 -3.61 -27.62
C LEU A 39 -13.61 -4.63 -28.11
N GLY A 40 -12.85 -4.32 -29.17
CA GLY A 40 -11.76 -5.15 -29.66
C GLY A 40 -10.67 -5.36 -28.60
N LEU A 41 -10.27 -4.30 -27.90
CA LEU A 41 -9.32 -4.39 -26.78
C LEU A 41 -9.87 -5.22 -25.61
N VAL A 42 -11.15 -5.07 -25.27
CA VAL A 42 -11.81 -5.90 -24.24
C VAL A 42 -11.79 -7.37 -24.64
N LEU A 43 -12.16 -7.69 -25.87
CA LEU A 43 -12.16 -9.07 -26.38
C LEU A 43 -10.75 -9.66 -26.40
N ALA A 44 -9.74 -8.90 -26.84
CA ALA A 44 -8.35 -9.33 -26.81
C ALA A 44 -7.87 -9.60 -25.38
N SER A 45 -8.20 -8.74 -24.43
CA SER A 45 -7.85 -8.93 -23.02
C SER A 45 -8.54 -10.15 -22.39
N ALA A 46 -9.80 -10.40 -22.74
CA ALA A 46 -10.56 -11.55 -22.27
C ALA A 46 -10.01 -12.86 -22.85
N ALA A 47 -9.67 -12.87 -24.14
CA ALA A 47 -9.04 -13.99 -24.82
C ALA A 47 -7.66 -14.32 -24.23
N LEU A 48 -6.85 -13.29 -23.93
CA LEU A 48 -5.55 -13.48 -23.29
C LEU A 48 -5.70 -14.04 -21.87
N ALA A 49 -6.64 -13.51 -21.09
CA ALA A 49 -6.92 -14.02 -19.75
C ALA A 49 -7.42 -15.47 -19.76
N TRP A 50 -8.19 -15.84 -20.79
CA TRP A 50 -8.62 -17.21 -21.03
C TRP A 50 -7.45 -18.13 -21.40
N ALA A 51 -6.60 -17.71 -22.33
CA ALA A 51 -5.41 -18.46 -22.75
C ALA A 51 -4.41 -18.70 -21.60
N LEU A 52 -4.28 -17.74 -20.68
CA LEU A 52 -3.40 -17.84 -19.52
C LEU A 52 -4.05 -18.57 -18.32
N GLY A 53 -5.28 -19.06 -18.44
CA GLY A 53 -5.98 -19.73 -17.35
C GLY A 53 -6.23 -18.83 -16.12
N LEU A 54 -6.25 -17.51 -16.30
CA LEU A 54 -6.36 -16.53 -15.21
C LEU A 54 -7.79 -16.35 -14.69
N TRP A 55 -8.74 -17.16 -15.18
CA TRP A 55 -10.13 -17.15 -14.74
C TRP A 55 -10.28 -17.95 -13.45
N ASP A 56 -10.07 -17.28 -12.34
CA ASP A 56 -10.17 -17.83 -10.99
C ASP A 56 -11.46 -17.36 -10.29
N TRP A 57 -12.06 -18.20 -9.46
CA TRP A 57 -13.34 -17.91 -8.79
C TRP A 57 -13.08 -17.28 -7.41
N ARG A 58 -13.31 -15.96 -7.28
CA ARG A 58 -12.98 -15.20 -6.06
C ARG A 58 -14.16 -14.42 -5.45
N VAL A 59 -15.37 -14.94 -5.61
CA VAL A 59 -16.58 -14.33 -5.03
C VAL A 59 -16.74 -14.80 -3.57
N VAL A 60 -16.93 -13.85 -2.67
CA VAL A 60 -17.11 -14.10 -1.22
C VAL A 60 -18.57 -14.45 -0.91
N SER A 61 -18.80 -15.43 -0.03
CA SER A 61 -20.10 -15.66 0.61
C SER A 61 -20.33 -14.62 1.71
N ALA A 62 -21.51 -14.00 1.74
CA ALA A 62 -21.84 -12.80 2.51
C ALA A 62 -21.88 -12.93 4.06
N ASP A 63 -21.23 -13.94 4.65
CA ASP A 63 -21.45 -14.35 6.06
C ASP A 63 -20.52 -13.70 7.10
N ASP A 64 -19.59 -12.82 6.73
CA ASP A 64 -18.67 -12.19 7.71
C ASP A 64 -19.02 -10.71 8.01
N ALA A 65 -19.81 -10.47 9.07
CA ALA A 65 -20.03 -9.12 9.61
C ALA A 65 -18.73 -8.41 10.07
N LYS A 66 -17.68 -9.19 10.36
CA LYS A 66 -16.34 -8.69 10.72
C LYS A 66 -15.61 -8.07 9.53
N GLU A 67 -15.98 -8.43 8.29
CA GLU A 67 -15.41 -7.86 7.07
C GLU A 67 -15.94 -6.46 6.76
N TRP A 68 -17.22 -6.20 6.99
CA TRP A 68 -17.82 -4.90 6.66
C TRP A 68 -17.14 -3.73 7.38
N HIS A 69 -16.79 -3.91 8.66
CA HIS A 69 -16.02 -2.92 9.41
C HIS A 69 -14.62 -2.71 8.83
N SER A 70 -13.95 -3.79 8.41
CA SER A 70 -12.62 -3.68 7.79
C SER A 70 -12.68 -3.00 6.43
N LEU A 71 -13.69 -3.31 5.61
CA LEU A 71 -13.93 -2.69 4.31
C LEU A 71 -14.30 -1.22 4.43
N LEU A 72 -15.18 -0.85 5.36
CA LEU A 72 -15.51 0.55 5.65
C LEU A 72 -14.30 1.33 6.14
N ARG A 73 -13.50 0.73 7.03
CA ARG A 73 -12.24 1.31 7.48
C ARG A 73 -11.26 1.50 6.32
N LEU A 74 -11.12 0.50 5.45
CA LEU A 74 -10.29 0.58 4.25
C LEU A 74 -10.77 1.71 3.34
N PHE A 75 -12.05 1.74 2.97
CA PHE A 75 -12.60 2.75 2.06
C PHE A 75 -12.46 4.17 2.63
N THR A 76 -12.77 4.34 3.92
CA THR A 76 -12.71 5.64 4.61
C THR A 76 -11.29 6.17 4.69
N TRP A 77 -10.33 5.34 5.13
CA TRP A 77 -8.94 5.79 5.33
C TRP A 77 -8.13 5.83 4.05
N PHE A 78 -8.32 4.88 3.14
CA PHE A 78 -7.56 4.79 1.90
C PHE A 78 -7.94 5.90 0.92
N SER A 79 -9.23 6.22 0.83
CA SER A 79 -9.73 7.24 -0.11
C SER A 79 -9.77 8.63 0.53
N TRP A 80 -9.40 8.78 1.79
CA TRP A 80 -9.32 10.10 2.44
C TRP A 80 -8.12 10.88 1.87
N PRO A 81 -8.24 12.19 1.57
CA PRO A 81 -9.40 13.08 1.68
C PRO A 81 -10.18 13.22 0.35
N ALA A 82 -9.99 12.31 -0.60
CA ALA A 82 -10.61 12.39 -1.93
C ALA A 82 -12.11 12.04 -1.89
N TRP A 83 -12.54 11.09 -1.05
CA TRP A 83 -13.94 10.63 -1.05
C TRP A 83 -14.96 11.70 -0.61
N PRO A 84 -14.71 12.58 0.39
CA PRO A 84 -15.66 13.65 0.73
C PRO A 84 -15.80 14.66 -0.41
N LEU A 85 -14.69 14.99 -1.09
CA LEU A 85 -14.69 15.87 -2.26
C LEU A 85 -15.43 15.22 -3.44
N ALA A 86 -15.22 13.92 -3.66
CA ALA A 86 -15.93 13.16 -4.67
C ALA A 86 -17.45 13.14 -4.37
N LEU A 87 -17.87 12.84 -3.13
CA LEU A 87 -19.29 12.91 -2.76
C LEU A 87 -19.86 14.33 -2.93
N TRP A 88 -19.09 15.35 -2.58
CA TRP A 88 -19.48 16.75 -2.80
C TRP A 88 -19.69 17.06 -4.29
N THR A 89 -18.85 16.53 -5.19
CA THR A 89 -19.09 16.65 -6.63
C THR A 89 -20.38 15.98 -7.04
N LEU A 90 -20.64 14.76 -6.58
CA LEU A 90 -21.86 14.05 -6.94
C LEU A 90 -23.11 14.80 -6.47
N TRP A 91 -23.06 15.34 -5.24
CA TRP A 91 -24.16 16.13 -4.70
C TRP A 91 -24.40 17.42 -5.49
N ARG A 92 -23.35 18.18 -5.80
CA ARG A 92 -23.48 19.47 -6.50
C ARG A 92 -23.82 19.31 -7.98
N TRP A 93 -23.29 18.28 -8.62
CA TRP A 93 -23.50 18.00 -10.04
C TRP A 93 -24.69 17.07 -10.29
N ARG A 94 -25.46 16.69 -9.25
CA ARG A 94 -26.63 15.79 -9.36
C ARG A 94 -27.62 16.23 -10.45
N HIS A 95 -27.87 17.53 -10.58
CA HIS A 95 -28.79 18.05 -11.60
C HIS A 95 -28.20 17.97 -13.02
N GLN A 96 -26.88 17.98 -13.17
CA GLN A 96 -26.20 17.81 -14.46
C GLN A 96 -25.98 16.35 -14.83
N ILE A 97 -25.88 15.46 -13.84
CA ILE A 97 -25.85 14.01 -14.02
C ILE A 97 -27.23 13.51 -14.46
N THR A 98 -28.30 14.06 -13.89
CA THR A 98 -29.70 13.71 -14.22
C THR A 98 -30.25 14.48 -15.42
N SER A 99 -29.62 15.60 -15.83
CA SER A 99 -30.04 16.31 -17.04
C SER A 99 -29.63 15.56 -18.30
N ARG A 100 -30.40 15.76 -19.37
CA ARG A 100 -30.28 15.01 -20.64
C ARG A 100 -29.01 15.31 -21.44
N ALA A 101 -28.12 16.17 -20.92
CA ALA A 101 -26.84 16.55 -21.51
C ALA A 101 -25.70 15.77 -20.84
N TRP A 102 -25.40 14.59 -21.39
CA TRP A 102 -24.40 13.67 -20.85
C TRP A 102 -22.99 14.26 -21.01
N HIS A 103 -22.39 14.73 -19.91
CA HIS A 103 -21.04 15.29 -19.89
C HIS A 103 -19.99 14.19 -19.66
N ARG A 104 -19.30 13.79 -20.74
CA ARG A 104 -18.31 12.70 -20.77
C ARG A 104 -17.20 12.86 -19.73
N HIS A 105 -16.76 14.10 -19.48
CA HIS A 105 -15.71 14.41 -18.53
C HIS A 105 -16.08 14.05 -17.08
N LEU A 106 -17.37 14.03 -16.73
CA LEU A 106 -17.85 13.67 -15.39
C LEU A 106 -18.26 12.19 -15.30
N LEU A 107 -18.93 11.68 -16.34
CA LEU A 107 -19.50 10.33 -16.34
C LEU A 107 -18.44 9.22 -16.46
N LEU A 108 -17.34 9.46 -17.17
CA LEU A 108 -16.29 8.47 -17.34
C LEU A 108 -15.51 8.22 -16.02
N PRO A 109 -15.02 9.25 -15.30
CA PRO A 109 -14.44 9.05 -13.97
C PRO A 109 -15.45 8.48 -12.97
N LEU A 110 -16.73 8.88 -13.06
CA LEU A 110 -17.78 8.33 -12.21
C LEU A 110 -17.97 6.82 -12.42
N TRP A 111 -18.03 6.37 -13.67
CA TRP A 111 -18.12 4.94 -13.99
C TRP A 111 -16.94 4.16 -13.44
N PHE A 112 -15.72 4.66 -13.64
CA PHE A 112 -14.51 4.00 -13.17
C PHE A 112 -14.45 3.94 -11.62
N ALA A 113 -14.84 5.03 -10.94
CA ALA A 113 -14.93 5.06 -9.49
C ALA A 113 -16.00 4.11 -8.95
N LEU A 114 -17.17 4.03 -9.60
CA LEU A 114 -18.25 3.11 -9.22
C LEU A 114 -17.86 1.65 -9.41
N VAL A 115 -17.28 1.30 -10.56
CA VAL A 115 -16.82 -0.07 -10.83
C VAL A 115 -15.73 -0.47 -9.85
N ALA A 116 -14.77 0.42 -9.55
CA ALA A 116 -13.73 0.16 -8.55
C ALA A 116 -14.30 0.03 -7.12
N ALA A 117 -15.27 0.88 -6.73
CA ALA A 117 -15.94 0.79 -5.44
C ALA A 117 -16.73 -0.53 -5.31
N LEU A 118 -17.52 -0.89 -6.33
CA LEU A 118 -18.30 -2.13 -6.34
C LEU A 118 -17.38 -3.37 -6.35
N ALA A 119 -16.28 -3.33 -7.09
CA ALA A 119 -15.30 -4.41 -7.09
C ALA A 119 -14.59 -4.56 -5.73
N THR A 120 -14.26 -3.45 -5.06
CA THR A 120 -13.75 -3.45 -3.68
C THR A 120 -14.73 -4.12 -2.71
N LEU A 121 -16.04 -3.96 -2.92
CA LEU A 121 -17.09 -4.57 -2.08
C LEU A 121 -17.37 -6.04 -2.43
N THR A 122 -17.05 -6.49 -3.65
CA THR A 122 -17.45 -7.82 -4.16
C THR A 122 -16.30 -8.79 -4.37
N THR A 123 -15.06 -8.31 -4.45
CA THR A 123 -13.88 -9.10 -4.84
C THR A 123 -12.75 -8.99 -3.81
N ARG A 124 -12.15 -10.12 -3.44
CA ARG A 124 -10.90 -10.14 -2.65
C ARG A 124 -9.66 -10.30 -3.54
N PRO A 125 -8.55 -9.60 -3.25
CA PRO A 125 -8.35 -8.65 -2.14
C PRO A 125 -8.79 -7.22 -2.53
N ALA A 126 -9.51 -6.57 -1.61
CA ALA A 126 -10.25 -5.32 -1.84
C ALA A 126 -9.34 -4.09 -2.07
N ASP A 127 -8.12 -4.10 -1.54
CA ASP A 127 -7.10 -3.06 -1.70
C ASP A 127 -6.67 -2.88 -3.17
N ARG A 128 -6.54 -3.98 -3.92
CA ARG A 128 -6.13 -3.95 -5.34
C ARG A 128 -7.17 -3.31 -6.24
N ALA A 129 -8.45 -3.58 -5.98
CA ALA A 129 -9.55 -2.96 -6.72
C ALA A 129 -9.59 -1.44 -6.46
N LEU A 130 -9.36 -1.03 -5.21
CA LEU A 130 -9.36 0.37 -4.83
C LEU A 130 -8.14 1.12 -5.42
N LEU A 131 -6.98 0.48 -5.52
CA LEU A 131 -5.80 1.03 -6.21
C LEU A 131 -6.10 1.38 -7.68
N LEU A 132 -6.87 0.54 -8.38
CA LEU A 132 -7.29 0.78 -9.76
C LEU A 132 -8.28 1.95 -9.87
N GLY A 133 -9.06 2.21 -8.82
CA GLY A 133 -10.04 3.32 -8.76
C GLY A 133 -9.43 4.69 -8.42
N LEU A 134 -8.23 4.75 -7.84
CA LEU A 134 -7.61 5.99 -7.38
C LEU A 134 -7.56 7.12 -8.42
N PRO A 135 -7.15 6.89 -9.69
CA PRO A 135 -7.12 7.95 -10.69
C PRO A 135 -8.51 8.54 -10.93
N ALA A 136 -9.55 7.71 -10.93
CA ALA A 136 -10.92 8.15 -11.12
C ALA A 136 -11.43 8.98 -9.92
N PHE A 137 -11.14 8.54 -8.70
CA PHE A 137 -11.43 9.34 -7.49
C PHE A 137 -10.68 10.68 -7.47
N ALA A 138 -9.42 10.70 -7.92
CA ALA A 138 -8.63 11.93 -8.01
C ALA A 138 -9.22 12.92 -9.02
N VAL A 139 -9.65 12.44 -10.20
CA VAL A 139 -10.32 13.30 -11.20
C VAL A 139 -11.65 13.83 -10.68
N LEU A 140 -12.47 13.00 -10.03
CA LEU A 140 -13.72 13.46 -9.40
C LEU A 140 -13.44 14.50 -8.31
N ALA A 141 -12.46 14.27 -7.44
CA ALA A 141 -12.07 15.24 -6.42
C ALA A 141 -11.58 16.56 -7.03
N ALA A 142 -10.87 16.52 -8.17
CA ALA A 142 -10.44 17.71 -8.89
C ALA A 142 -11.64 18.53 -9.42
N PHE A 143 -12.70 17.88 -9.89
CA PHE A 143 -13.93 18.59 -10.29
C PHE A 143 -14.71 19.20 -9.12
N ALA A 144 -14.39 18.87 -7.87
CA ALA A 144 -14.94 19.54 -6.69
C ALA A 144 -14.37 20.94 -6.52
N LEU A 145 -13.13 21.15 -6.93
CA LEU A 145 -12.36 22.36 -6.61
C LEU A 145 -13.01 23.65 -7.14
N PRO A 146 -13.51 23.74 -8.39
CA PRO A 146 -14.19 24.94 -8.87
C PRO A 146 -15.49 25.24 -8.12
N THR A 147 -16.03 24.26 -7.39
CA THR A 147 -17.28 24.41 -6.66
C THR A 147 -17.06 24.94 -5.24
N LEU A 148 -15.87 24.84 -4.67
CA LEU A 148 -15.63 25.24 -3.30
C LEU A 148 -15.72 26.76 -3.13
N ARG A 149 -16.29 27.21 -2.00
CA ARG A 149 -16.32 28.64 -1.66
C ARG A 149 -14.88 29.11 -1.44
N ARG A 150 -14.60 30.34 -1.88
CA ARG A 150 -13.27 30.97 -1.80
C ARG A 150 -12.65 30.91 -0.39
N SER A 151 -13.47 31.00 0.66
CA SER A 151 -13.03 30.92 2.06
C SER A 151 -12.52 29.53 2.45
N ILE A 152 -13.21 28.46 2.02
CA ILE A 152 -12.86 27.07 2.36
C ILE A 152 -11.55 26.68 1.66
N SER A 153 -11.40 27.02 0.39
CA SER A 153 -10.15 26.75 -0.35
C SER A 153 -8.96 27.47 0.27
N ALA A 154 -9.12 28.74 0.68
CA ALA A 154 -8.05 29.48 1.35
C ALA A 154 -7.66 28.88 2.71
N LEU A 155 -8.65 28.38 3.48
CA LEU A 155 -8.38 27.70 4.75
C LEU A 155 -7.58 26.40 4.54
N ILE A 156 -7.94 25.60 3.54
CA ILE A 156 -7.21 24.38 3.17
C ILE A 156 -5.77 24.71 2.76
N ASP A 157 -5.56 25.74 1.95
CA ASP A 157 -4.22 26.17 1.54
C ASP A 157 -3.32 26.51 2.73
N TRP A 158 -3.82 27.36 3.65
CA TRP A 158 -3.03 27.80 4.81
C TRP A 158 -2.80 26.67 5.80
N PHE A 159 -3.82 25.85 6.04
CA PHE A 159 -3.69 24.66 6.89
C PHE A 159 -2.63 23.71 6.33
N THR A 160 -2.69 23.38 5.04
CA THR A 160 -1.73 22.47 4.40
C THR A 160 -0.32 23.06 4.38
N LEU A 161 -0.17 24.36 4.11
CA LEU A 161 1.12 25.04 4.17
C LEU A 161 1.74 24.91 5.57
N LEU A 162 1.00 25.25 6.63
CA LEU A 162 1.49 25.16 8.01
C LEU A 162 1.78 23.71 8.40
N PHE A 163 0.85 22.80 8.14
CA PHE A 163 0.96 21.39 8.48
C PHE A 163 2.18 20.72 7.83
N PHE A 164 2.35 20.88 6.51
CA PHE A 164 3.48 20.26 5.80
C PHE A 164 4.81 20.92 6.12
N SER A 165 4.84 22.23 6.40
CA SER A 165 6.07 22.91 6.84
C SER A 165 6.50 22.44 8.23
N ILE A 166 5.57 22.36 9.19
CA ILE A 166 5.85 21.82 10.53
C ILE A 166 6.29 20.35 10.44
N SER A 167 5.63 19.55 9.59
CA SER A 167 5.98 18.15 9.38
C SER A 167 7.40 17.99 8.78
N ALA A 168 7.75 18.80 7.78
CA ALA A 168 9.08 18.79 7.18
C ALA A 168 10.16 19.17 8.21
N ILE A 169 9.92 20.20 9.03
CA ILE A 169 10.81 20.58 10.12
C ILE A 169 10.97 19.42 11.12
N ALA A 170 9.86 18.78 11.53
CA ALA A 170 9.91 17.65 12.44
C ALA A 170 10.71 16.47 11.88
N ILE A 171 10.53 16.14 10.58
CA ILE A 171 11.30 15.09 9.90
C ILE A 171 12.81 15.41 9.93
N TRP A 172 13.19 16.64 9.59
CA TRP A 172 14.58 17.10 9.65
C TRP A 172 15.16 17.04 11.06
N VAL A 173 14.44 17.56 12.06
CA VAL A 173 14.89 17.57 13.47
C VAL A 173 15.10 16.14 13.99
N ILE A 174 14.16 15.23 13.71
CA ILE A 174 14.28 13.83 14.13
C ILE A 174 15.44 13.16 13.41
N TRP A 175 15.60 13.40 12.10
CA TRP A 175 16.72 12.82 11.35
C TRP A 175 18.08 13.31 11.87
N VAL A 176 18.25 14.62 12.09
CA VAL A 176 19.47 15.18 12.69
C VAL A 176 19.72 14.59 14.07
N ALA A 177 18.69 14.45 14.90
CA ALA A 177 18.81 13.83 16.22
C ALA A 177 19.27 12.37 16.16
N VAL A 178 18.79 11.60 15.18
CA VAL A 178 19.19 10.20 14.99
C VAL A 178 20.63 10.10 14.47
N GLN A 179 21.06 11.01 13.58
CA GLN A 179 22.44 11.01 13.07
C GLN A 179 23.48 11.52 14.08
N THR A 180 23.12 12.53 14.90
CA THR A 180 24.08 13.25 15.76
C THR A 180 23.90 12.98 17.25
N GLY A 181 22.77 12.42 17.66
CA GLY A 181 22.38 12.29 19.07
C GLY A 181 21.76 13.56 19.66
N VAL A 182 21.70 14.68 18.93
CA VAL A 182 21.20 15.98 19.42
C VAL A 182 20.06 16.49 18.52
N PRO A 183 18.86 16.82 19.05
CA PRO A 183 18.49 16.85 20.48
C PRO A 183 18.29 15.46 21.11
N ALA A 184 18.67 15.31 22.39
CA ALA A 184 18.70 14.01 23.07
C ALA A 184 17.31 13.34 23.21
N LYS A 185 16.23 14.13 23.36
CA LYS A 185 14.87 13.60 23.55
C LYS A 185 14.35 12.85 22.30
N PRO A 186 14.32 13.44 21.09
CA PRO A 186 14.00 12.70 19.86
C PRO A 186 14.89 11.47 19.64
N ALA A 187 16.22 11.60 19.85
CA ALA A 187 17.15 10.49 19.70
C ALA A 187 16.82 9.31 20.63
N ALA A 188 16.56 9.60 21.92
CA ALA A 188 16.17 8.59 22.90
C ALA A 188 14.83 7.93 22.58
N ASN A 189 13.84 8.71 22.11
CA ASN A 189 12.55 8.19 21.69
C ASN A 189 12.67 7.24 20.49
N VAL A 190 13.49 7.60 19.50
CA VAL A 190 13.74 6.72 18.34
C VAL A 190 14.51 5.47 18.78
N ALA A 191 15.53 5.59 19.63
CA ALA A 191 16.26 4.44 20.15
C ALA A 191 15.36 3.46 20.94
N LYS A 192 14.33 3.97 21.64
CA LYS A 192 13.32 3.15 22.30
C LYS A 192 12.39 2.42 21.30
N LEU A 193 12.03 3.08 20.20
CA LEU A 193 11.14 2.54 19.17
C LEU A 193 11.85 1.56 18.22
N ALA A 194 13.12 1.81 17.92
CA ALA A 194 13.95 1.04 17.01
C ALA A 194 15.24 0.58 17.71
N PRO A 195 15.15 -0.36 18.67
CA PRO A 195 16.31 -0.79 19.44
C PRO A 195 17.34 -1.48 18.52
N GLY A 196 18.60 -1.05 18.59
CA GLY A 196 19.71 -1.60 17.78
C GLY A 196 19.81 -1.03 16.36
N TYR A 197 19.02 -0.01 16.01
CA TYR A 197 19.17 0.69 14.73
C TYR A 197 20.48 1.49 14.70
N ALA A 198 21.28 1.27 13.66
CA ALA A 198 22.49 2.04 13.38
C ALA A 198 22.17 3.13 12.33
N PRO A 199 22.49 4.41 12.59
CA PRO A 199 22.21 5.48 11.64
C PRO A 199 23.06 5.34 10.36
N ALA A 200 22.42 5.41 9.19
CA ALA A 200 23.09 5.35 7.89
C ALA A 200 22.96 6.69 7.16
N PHE A 201 24.08 7.23 6.65
CA PHE A 201 24.10 8.46 5.87
C PHE A 201 24.29 8.17 4.38
N SER A 202 23.42 8.73 3.55
CA SER A 202 23.55 8.70 2.09
C SER A 202 23.56 10.12 1.54
N LEU A 203 24.67 10.50 0.89
CA LEU A 203 24.84 11.84 0.32
C LEU A 203 23.79 12.14 -0.75
N LEU A 204 23.43 11.14 -1.57
CA LEU A 204 22.39 11.27 -2.59
C LEU A 204 21.02 11.53 -1.96
N ALA A 205 20.64 10.74 -0.95
CA ALA A 205 19.36 10.91 -0.26
C ALA A 205 19.27 12.28 0.42
N PHE A 206 20.36 12.71 1.06
CA PHE A 206 20.46 14.04 1.67
C PHE A 206 20.34 15.16 0.63
N GLY A 207 21.03 15.06 -0.50
CA GLY A 207 20.96 16.06 -1.58
C GLY A 207 19.57 16.19 -2.17
N VAL A 208 18.87 15.07 -2.39
CA VAL A 208 17.48 15.06 -2.88
C VAL A 208 16.52 15.65 -1.85
N ALA A 209 16.68 15.31 -0.56
CA ALA A 209 15.89 15.88 0.53
C ALA A 209 16.07 17.40 0.65
N LEU A 210 17.31 17.87 0.53
CA LEU A 210 17.64 19.30 0.57
C LEU A 210 17.03 20.04 -0.61
N ALA A 211 17.18 19.52 -1.83
CA ALA A 211 16.59 20.11 -3.04
C ALA A 211 15.06 20.20 -2.94
N ALA A 212 14.39 19.16 -2.44
CA ALA A 212 12.95 19.17 -2.21
C ALA A 212 12.54 20.22 -1.16
N THR A 213 13.29 20.33 -0.07
CA THR A 213 13.05 21.34 0.98
C THR A 213 13.21 22.76 0.43
N LEU A 214 14.25 23.01 -0.38
CA LEU A 214 14.46 24.31 -1.04
C LEU A 214 13.34 24.64 -2.02
N ALA A 215 12.89 23.66 -2.82
CA ALA A 215 11.76 23.82 -3.73
C ALA A 215 10.46 24.16 -2.97
N TRP A 216 10.25 23.55 -1.80
CA TRP A 216 9.13 23.90 -0.92
C TRP A 216 9.23 25.33 -0.39
N CYS A 217 10.40 25.75 0.12
CA CYS A 217 10.62 27.11 0.57
C CYS A 217 10.37 28.14 -0.55
N ALA A 218 10.83 27.86 -1.77
CA ALA A 218 10.56 28.69 -2.95
C ALA A 218 9.06 28.77 -3.27
N LEU A 219 8.33 27.65 -3.16
CA LEU A 219 6.88 27.60 -3.35
C LEU A 219 6.13 28.41 -2.28
N VAL A 220 6.53 28.29 -1.02
CA VAL A 220 5.95 29.04 0.11
C VAL A 220 6.20 30.53 -0.07
N TRP A 221 7.43 30.93 -0.44
CA TRP A 221 7.75 32.32 -0.70
C TRP A 221 6.96 32.87 -1.89
N TRP A 222 6.88 32.12 -2.99
CA TRP A 222 6.06 32.47 -4.14
C TRP A 222 4.59 32.67 -3.76
N ARG A 223 4.05 31.82 -2.88
CA ARG A 223 2.67 31.93 -2.39
C ARG A 223 2.44 33.16 -1.52
N ALA A 224 3.40 33.50 -0.66
CA ALA A 224 3.34 34.68 0.20
C ALA A 224 3.49 35.99 -0.60
N ALA A 225 4.33 35.99 -1.64
CA ALA A 225 4.64 37.18 -2.43
C ALA A 225 3.58 37.55 -3.47
N ARG A 226 2.76 36.60 -3.97
CA ARG A 226 1.78 36.88 -5.04
C ARG A 226 0.33 36.70 -4.60
N ASN A 227 -0.34 37.82 -4.36
CA ASN A 227 -1.74 37.93 -3.92
C ASN A 227 -2.82 37.62 -5.00
N ARG A 228 -2.49 36.86 -6.07
CA ARG A 228 -3.43 36.59 -7.19
C ARG A 228 -4.12 35.23 -7.03
N ALA A 229 -5.44 35.22 -7.07
CA ALA A 229 -6.32 34.07 -6.84
C ALA A 229 -6.55 33.23 -8.12
N ALA A 230 -5.54 32.50 -8.59
CA ALA A 230 -5.77 31.48 -9.62
C ALA A 230 -6.23 30.17 -8.96
N ILE A 231 -7.30 29.57 -9.48
CA ILE A 231 -7.96 28.34 -8.97
C ILE A 231 -6.96 27.18 -8.79
N TRP A 232 -5.95 27.11 -9.66
CA TRP A 232 -4.91 26.09 -9.67
C TRP A 232 -3.98 26.17 -8.45
N LYS A 233 -3.86 27.35 -7.81
CA LYS A 233 -2.97 27.53 -6.64
C LYS A 233 -3.41 26.73 -5.42
N SER A 234 -4.72 26.48 -5.29
CA SER A 234 -5.25 25.85 -4.08
C SER A 234 -4.93 24.35 -3.97
N LEU A 235 -4.67 23.69 -5.11
CA LEU A 235 -4.29 22.27 -5.11
C LEU A 235 -2.78 22.05 -5.07
N VAL A 236 -2.00 23.00 -5.59
CA VAL A 236 -0.54 22.87 -5.69
C VAL A 236 0.10 22.78 -4.31
N LEU A 237 -0.38 23.53 -3.32
CA LEU A 237 0.16 23.50 -1.95
C LEU A 237 -0.06 22.15 -1.24
N PRO A 238 -1.30 21.63 -1.14
CA PRO A 238 -1.53 20.30 -0.61
C PRO A 238 -0.75 19.19 -1.34
N ALA A 239 -0.76 19.21 -2.67
CA ALA A 239 -0.10 18.17 -3.47
C ALA A 239 1.42 18.23 -3.33
N SER A 240 2.01 19.41 -3.42
CA SER A 240 3.46 19.60 -3.26
C SER A 240 3.90 19.32 -1.82
N GLY A 241 3.08 19.66 -0.82
CA GLY A 241 3.38 19.40 0.58
C GLY A 241 3.33 17.90 0.91
N ALA A 242 2.33 17.19 0.39
CA ALA A 242 2.29 15.73 0.48
C ALA A 242 3.49 15.09 -0.23
N THR A 243 3.84 15.59 -1.41
CA THR A 243 5.02 15.12 -2.18
C THR A 243 6.32 15.38 -1.42
N LEU A 244 6.49 16.55 -0.82
CA LEU A 244 7.63 16.88 0.03
C LEU A 244 7.72 15.92 1.22
N GLY A 245 6.63 15.77 1.97
CA GLY A 245 6.60 14.88 3.13
C GLY A 245 6.97 13.45 2.74
N TRP A 246 6.40 12.93 1.65
CA TRP A 246 6.74 11.62 1.12
C TRP A 246 8.21 11.51 0.70
N LEU A 247 8.73 12.50 -0.03
CA LEU A 247 10.11 12.51 -0.49
C LEU A 247 11.09 12.57 0.67
N LEU A 248 10.83 13.38 1.70
CA LEU A 248 11.65 13.42 2.92
C LEU A 248 11.59 12.09 3.69
N LEU A 249 10.41 11.45 3.76
CA LEU A 249 10.30 10.12 4.37
C LEU A 249 11.06 9.05 3.59
N MET A 250 10.96 9.07 2.26
CA MET A 250 11.62 8.12 1.35
C MET A 250 13.11 8.41 1.12
N THR A 251 13.66 9.47 1.73
CA THR A 251 15.08 9.79 1.68
C THR A 251 15.69 9.72 3.08
N LEU A 252 15.28 10.61 3.98
CA LEU A 252 15.88 10.75 5.31
C LEU A 252 15.45 9.64 6.26
N TRP A 253 14.15 9.32 6.30
CA TRP A 253 13.62 8.31 7.22
C TRP A 253 13.62 6.89 6.67
N LEU A 254 13.93 6.71 5.38
CA LEU A 254 13.82 5.41 4.72
C LEU A 254 14.60 4.31 5.46
N PRO A 255 15.87 4.50 5.88
CA PRO A 255 16.59 3.43 6.58
C PRO A 255 16.00 3.09 7.95
N LEU A 256 15.49 4.10 8.68
CA LEU A 256 14.83 3.90 9.97
C LEU A 256 13.49 3.18 9.80
N LEU A 257 12.70 3.57 8.80
CA LEU A 257 11.42 2.94 8.47
C LEU A 257 11.63 1.50 8.00
N ASP A 258 12.66 1.27 7.17
CA ASP A 258 13.02 -0.07 6.70
C ASP A 258 13.42 -0.97 7.87
N TYR A 259 14.27 -0.50 8.79
CA TYR A 259 14.58 -1.26 10.00
C TYR A 259 13.34 -1.64 10.83
N GLY A 260 12.41 -0.69 10.97
CA GLY A 260 11.17 -0.90 11.72
C GLY A 260 10.09 -1.69 10.98
N ARG A 261 10.12 -1.79 9.65
CA ARG A 261 9.05 -2.39 8.83
C ARG A 261 9.49 -3.50 7.91
N SER A 262 10.79 -3.78 7.82
CA SER A 262 11.33 -4.90 7.07
C SER A 262 11.33 -6.17 7.91
N PHE A 263 11.35 -7.32 7.24
CA PHE A 263 11.61 -8.60 7.89
C PHE A 263 13.12 -8.86 8.00
N ALA A 264 13.97 -8.07 7.33
CA ALA A 264 15.41 -8.29 7.29
C ALA A 264 16.06 -8.40 8.69
N PRO A 265 15.77 -7.55 9.68
CA PRO A 265 16.37 -7.71 11.01
C PRO A 265 15.91 -8.98 11.74
N GLN A 266 14.67 -9.42 11.52
CA GLN A 266 14.15 -10.66 12.11
C GLN A 266 14.80 -11.87 11.43
N VAL A 267 14.89 -11.87 10.10
CA VAL A 267 15.51 -12.95 9.31
C VAL A 267 17.00 -13.06 9.62
N ALA A 268 17.73 -11.95 9.74
CA ALA A 268 19.14 -11.95 10.13
C ALA A 268 19.38 -12.62 11.50
N ARG A 269 18.44 -12.49 12.45
CA ARG A 269 18.49 -13.19 13.75
C ARG A 269 18.18 -14.68 13.60
N VAL A 270 17.28 -15.05 12.69
CA VAL A 270 16.98 -16.45 12.37
C VAL A 270 18.21 -17.13 11.75
N THR A 271 18.81 -16.53 10.73
CA THR A 271 20.00 -17.09 10.07
C THR A 271 21.18 -17.17 11.02
N ALA A 272 21.46 -16.13 11.80
CA ALA A 272 22.52 -16.16 12.80
C ALA A 272 22.32 -17.27 13.85
N ALA A 273 21.07 -17.54 14.26
CA ALA A 273 20.76 -18.62 15.19
C ALA A 273 20.91 -20.02 14.55
N LEU A 274 20.54 -20.16 13.27
CA LEU A 274 20.74 -21.39 12.50
C LEU A 274 22.23 -21.68 12.29
N ASP A 275 23.00 -20.68 11.90
CA ASP A 275 24.44 -20.77 11.69
C ASP A 275 25.18 -21.13 12.99
N ALA A 276 24.84 -20.45 14.09
CA ALA A 276 25.43 -20.71 15.40
C ALA A 276 25.12 -22.13 15.91
N ALA A 277 23.97 -22.69 15.52
CA ALA A 277 23.57 -24.04 15.87
C ALA A 277 24.06 -25.10 14.86
N GLY A 278 24.87 -24.70 13.88
CA GLY A 278 25.46 -25.61 12.88
C GLY A 278 24.43 -26.19 11.91
N ALA A 279 23.33 -25.48 11.65
CA ALA A 279 22.30 -25.93 10.74
C ALA A 279 22.88 -26.04 9.31
N ARG A 280 23.03 -27.28 8.82
CA ARG A 280 23.40 -27.58 7.43
C ARG A 280 22.27 -28.38 6.80
N GLY A 281 21.69 -27.87 5.72
CA GLY A 281 20.62 -28.55 4.98
C GLY A 281 19.23 -27.95 5.16
N CYS A 282 18.19 -28.77 4.99
CA CYS A 282 16.81 -28.32 4.88
C CYS A 282 16.29 -27.58 6.13
N VAL A 283 15.62 -26.44 5.88
CA VAL A 283 14.79 -25.72 6.86
C VAL A 283 13.34 -25.73 6.38
N ALA A 284 12.43 -26.25 7.21
CA ALA A 284 11.01 -26.27 6.90
C ALA A 284 10.26 -25.13 7.60
N GLY A 285 9.21 -24.62 6.95
CA GLY A 285 8.33 -23.59 7.50
C GLY A 285 7.06 -24.16 8.12
N TYR A 286 6.66 -23.68 9.30
CA TYR A 286 5.36 -24.03 9.91
C TYR A 286 4.55 -22.77 10.26
N GLY A 287 3.31 -22.70 9.78
CA GLY A 287 2.39 -21.60 10.06
C GLY A 287 2.85 -20.22 9.57
N LEU A 288 3.85 -20.18 8.69
CA LEU A 288 4.40 -18.93 8.16
C LEU A 288 3.44 -18.29 7.17
N SER A 289 3.28 -16.98 7.29
CA SER A 289 2.62 -16.17 6.27
C SER A 289 3.42 -16.17 4.95
N ARG A 290 2.76 -15.82 3.84
CA ARG A 290 3.43 -15.63 2.54
C ARG A 290 4.56 -14.60 2.62
N ALA A 291 4.38 -13.55 3.44
CA ALA A 291 5.39 -12.51 3.63
C ALA A 291 6.61 -13.04 4.38
N GLN A 292 6.41 -13.77 5.48
CA GLN A 292 7.51 -14.39 6.24
C GLN A 292 8.26 -15.43 5.38
N THR A 293 7.54 -16.27 4.63
CA THR A 293 8.15 -17.27 3.75
C THR A 293 9.02 -16.61 2.68
N ALA A 294 8.50 -15.58 2.00
CA ALA A 294 9.26 -14.82 1.01
C ALA A 294 10.46 -14.08 1.63
N ALA A 295 10.31 -13.53 2.84
CA ALA A 295 11.38 -12.85 3.53
C ALA A 295 12.51 -13.80 3.95
N LEU A 296 12.19 -15.00 4.45
CA LEU A 296 13.17 -16.02 4.82
C LEU A 296 13.93 -16.53 3.58
N ALA A 297 13.24 -16.72 2.46
CA ALA A 297 13.88 -17.10 1.20
C ALA A 297 14.78 -15.98 0.65
N PHE A 298 14.28 -14.74 0.58
CA PHE A 298 15.00 -13.62 -0.05
C PHE A 298 16.13 -13.06 0.82
N HIS A 299 15.86 -12.74 2.09
CA HIS A 299 16.86 -12.16 2.99
C HIS A 299 17.74 -13.22 3.66
N GLY A 300 17.21 -14.42 3.87
CA GLY A 300 17.92 -15.48 4.55
C GLY A 300 18.62 -16.46 3.61
N GLY A 301 18.33 -16.41 2.31
CA GLY A 301 18.83 -17.40 1.35
C GLY A 301 18.39 -18.83 1.69
N LEU A 302 17.29 -18.97 2.43
CA LEU A 302 16.81 -20.27 2.91
C LEU A 302 15.94 -20.93 1.85
N ASP A 303 16.32 -22.13 1.42
CA ASP A 303 15.47 -23.00 0.61
C ASP A 303 14.35 -23.57 1.49
N MET A 304 13.28 -22.78 1.62
CA MET A 304 12.13 -23.12 2.45
C MET A 304 11.37 -24.29 1.82
N VAL A 305 11.41 -25.44 2.47
CA VAL A 305 10.69 -26.62 2.00
C VAL A 305 9.22 -26.56 2.43
N ALA A 306 8.34 -27.10 1.59
CA ALA A 306 6.90 -27.12 1.83
C ALA A 306 6.58 -27.81 3.18
N PRO A 307 5.57 -27.33 3.93
CA PRO A 307 5.23 -27.87 5.26
C PRO A 307 5.00 -29.39 5.28
N ALA A 308 4.47 -29.94 4.18
CA ALA A 308 4.24 -31.39 4.03
C ALA A 308 5.53 -32.23 4.10
N GLN A 309 6.69 -31.62 3.81
CA GLN A 309 7.99 -32.27 3.84
C GLN A 309 8.80 -31.86 5.08
N ALA A 310 8.20 -31.15 6.05
CA ALA A 310 8.87 -30.69 7.26
C ALA A 310 9.48 -31.82 8.10
N GLN A 311 8.91 -33.03 8.02
CA GLN A 311 9.42 -34.21 8.73
C GLN A 311 10.78 -34.69 8.21
N ALA A 312 11.14 -34.37 6.95
CA ALA A 312 12.43 -34.72 6.36
C ALA A 312 13.56 -33.76 6.77
N CYS A 313 13.23 -32.65 7.42
CA CYS A 313 14.18 -31.58 7.71
C CYS A 313 14.61 -31.64 9.18
N GLY A 314 15.89 -31.37 9.45
CA GLY A 314 16.43 -31.29 10.81
C GLY A 314 16.05 -30.00 11.55
N TRP A 315 15.55 -29.01 10.81
CA TRP A 315 15.28 -27.66 11.29
C TRP A 315 13.90 -27.18 10.84
N VAL A 316 13.20 -26.52 11.77
CA VAL A 316 11.92 -25.87 11.50
C VAL A 316 11.94 -24.43 11.99
N VAL A 317 11.48 -23.52 11.13
CA VAL A 317 11.13 -22.15 11.49
C VAL A 317 9.61 -22.04 11.55
N ALA A 318 9.08 -21.78 12.73
CA ALA A 318 7.65 -21.73 12.98
C ALA A 318 7.19 -20.33 13.41
N ASP A 319 6.02 -19.89 12.94
CA ASP A 319 5.35 -18.73 13.54
C ASP A 319 4.81 -19.12 14.92
N ALA A 320 5.17 -18.37 15.96
CA ALA A 320 4.68 -18.62 17.31
C ALA A 320 3.16 -18.45 17.45
N ALA A 321 2.51 -17.71 16.55
CA ALA A 321 1.06 -17.50 16.50
C ALA A 321 0.34 -18.45 15.53
N ALA A 322 1.03 -19.48 15.02
CA ALA A 322 0.44 -20.48 14.14
C ALA A 322 -0.68 -21.27 14.83
N GLU A 323 -1.74 -21.54 14.07
CA GLU A 323 -2.86 -22.39 14.46
C GLU A 323 -2.91 -23.61 13.52
N PRO A 324 -2.91 -24.86 14.03
CA PRO A 324 -2.83 -25.25 15.44
C PRO A 324 -1.51 -24.84 16.14
N PRO A 325 -1.48 -24.73 17.48
CA PRO A 325 -0.30 -24.27 18.22
C PRO A 325 0.93 -25.11 17.92
N VAL A 326 2.08 -24.47 17.76
CA VAL A 326 3.35 -25.12 17.40
C VAL A 326 3.68 -26.32 18.29
N ARG A 327 3.42 -26.24 19.60
CA ARG A 327 3.68 -27.34 20.55
C ARG A 327 2.81 -28.58 20.34
N ALA A 328 1.63 -28.43 19.74
CA ALA A 328 0.74 -29.55 19.45
C ALA A 328 1.22 -30.34 18.21
N VAL A 329 1.76 -29.64 17.21
CA VAL A 329 2.23 -30.25 15.96
C VAL A 329 3.71 -30.67 16.04
N LEU A 330 4.52 -29.92 16.79
CA LEU A 330 5.95 -30.14 16.98
C LEU A 330 6.22 -30.30 18.49
N PRO A 331 6.03 -31.52 19.04
CA PRO A 331 6.10 -31.75 20.47
C PRO A 331 7.54 -31.59 20.99
N PRO A 332 7.72 -31.07 22.22
CA PRO A 332 9.05 -30.81 22.80
C PRO A 332 9.97 -32.03 22.90
N GLY A 333 9.41 -33.25 22.95
CA GLY A 333 10.19 -34.49 22.98
C GLY A 333 10.91 -34.81 21.66
N GLN A 334 10.39 -34.31 20.53
CA GLN A 334 10.98 -34.51 19.20
C GLN A 334 11.65 -33.23 18.67
N TRP A 335 11.25 -32.06 19.18
CA TRP A 335 11.71 -30.76 18.72
C TRP A 335 12.15 -29.88 19.88
N ARG A 336 13.44 -29.56 19.90
CA ARG A 336 14.03 -28.65 20.88
C ARG A 336 14.04 -27.22 20.32
N LYS A 337 13.52 -26.28 21.09
CA LYS A 337 13.65 -24.85 20.77
C LYS A 337 15.09 -24.41 20.98
N VAL A 338 15.74 -23.94 19.92
CA VAL A 338 17.11 -23.40 19.94
C VAL A 338 17.10 -21.90 20.20
N ALA A 339 16.24 -21.17 19.50
CA ALA A 339 16.18 -19.72 19.60
C ALA A 339 14.77 -19.20 19.25
N SER A 340 14.58 -17.89 19.45
CA SER A 340 13.41 -17.17 18.92
C SER A 340 13.82 -15.80 18.42
N ALA A 341 13.30 -15.42 17.26
CA ALA A 341 13.54 -14.13 16.63
C ALA A 341 12.23 -13.33 16.59
N THR A 342 12.19 -12.24 17.36
CA THR A 342 11.07 -11.29 17.34
C THR A 342 11.42 -10.10 16.45
N ARG A 343 10.43 -9.57 15.74
CA ARG A 343 10.58 -8.34 14.98
C ARG A 343 10.83 -7.15 15.94
N PRO A 344 11.72 -6.19 15.59
CA PRO A 344 12.06 -5.07 16.51
C PRO A 344 10.86 -4.24 16.98
N THR A 345 9.87 -4.04 16.12
CA THR A 345 8.72 -3.15 16.32
C THR A 345 7.40 -3.88 16.53
N GLU A 346 7.32 -5.17 16.22
CA GLU A 346 6.11 -5.98 16.35
C GLU A 346 6.40 -7.19 17.25
N ARG A 347 5.97 -7.12 18.50
CA ARG A 347 6.29 -8.15 19.51
C ARG A 347 5.50 -9.45 19.31
N THR A 348 4.36 -9.36 18.62
CA THR A 348 3.50 -10.52 18.35
C THR A 348 4.05 -11.38 17.20
N ASP A 349 4.80 -10.77 16.28
CA ASP A 349 5.48 -11.45 15.17
C ASP A 349 6.80 -12.05 15.66
N ARG A 350 6.72 -13.31 16.10
CA ARG A 350 7.83 -14.06 16.69
C ARG A 350 8.02 -15.39 15.96
N LEU A 351 9.19 -15.56 15.38
CA LEU A 351 9.61 -16.81 14.77
C LEU A 351 10.35 -17.68 15.80
N LEU A 352 10.02 -18.96 15.83
CA LEU A 352 10.67 -19.97 16.65
C LEU A 352 11.62 -20.78 15.77
N ILE A 353 12.85 -20.98 16.22
CA ILE A 353 13.81 -21.88 15.57
C ILE A 353 13.87 -23.17 16.38
N LEU A 354 13.47 -24.27 15.75
CA LEU A 354 13.37 -25.60 16.35
C LEU A 354 14.35 -26.56 15.65
N GLN A 355 15.04 -27.37 16.45
CA GLN A 355 15.92 -28.44 15.99
C GLN A 355 15.29 -29.78 16.35
N ARG A 356 15.35 -30.73 15.42
CA ARG A 356 14.93 -32.10 15.71
C ARG A 356 15.90 -32.74 16.71
N VAL A 357 15.36 -33.32 17.78
CA VAL A 357 16.11 -34.17 18.70
C VAL A 357 16.22 -35.53 18.02
N MET A 358 17.43 -35.97 17.66
CA MET A 358 17.63 -37.35 17.25
C MET A 358 17.83 -38.17 18.52
N ASP A 359 17.05 -39.23 18.70
CA ASP A 359 17.30 -40.20 19.77
C ASP A 359 18.69 -40.81 19.51
N GLU A 360 19.64 -40.57 20.42
CA GLU A 360 20.82 -41.44 20.54
C GLU A 360 20.29 -42.82 20.87
N THR A 361 20.36 -43.74 19.91
CA THR A 361 20.21 -45.16 20.20
C THR A 361 21.34 -45.52 21.16
N PRO A 362 21.07 -46.01 22.40
CA PRO A 362 22.13 -46.44 23.29
C PRO A 362 22.90 -47.61 22.65
N PRO A 363 24.20 -47.77 22.96
CA PRO A 363 25.11 -48.70 22.30
C PRO A 363 24.70 -50.17 22.39
#